data_AF-A0A4S8IC83-F1
#
_entry.id   AF-A0A4S8IC83-F1
#
_cell.length_a   1.000
_cell.length_b   1.000
_cell.length_c   1.000
_cell.angle_alpha   90.00
_cell.angle_beta   90.00
_cell.angle_gamma   90.00
#
_symmetry.space_group_name_H-M   'P 1'
#
loop_
_entity.id
_entity.type
_entity.pdbx_description
1 polymer ?
#
loop_
_entity_poly.entity_id
_entity_poly.type
_entity_poly.pdbx_seq_one_letter_code
_entity_poly.pdbx_strand_id
1 'polypeptide(L)'
;MATAAQQQAQEAKPAKRKPVFTKVDQLRPGTSGHTLVVKVVNSTTVLQKGGAASAHLRHTRIAECLVGDETACIVFTARNEQVDLLTPGATVILRNAKIDMFKGCMRLAVDKWGRVEVTEPADFVVKEGNNLSLIEYELVNVSEE
;
A
#
# COMPACT_ATOMS: atom_id res chain seq x y z
N MET A 1 -38.47 38.97 -31.57
CA MET A 1 -38.46 38.42 -30.19
C MET A 1 -38.22 36.92 -30.29
N ALA A 2 -36.97 36.50 -30.40
CA ALA A 2 -36.58 35.10 -30.57
C ALA A 2 -35.68 34.71 -29.38
N THR A 3 -36.11 33.73 -28.59
CA THR A 3 -35.28 33.11 -27.56
C THR A 3 -35.27 31.61 -27.80
N ALA A 4 -34.22 31.14 -28.44
CA ALA A 4 -33.86 29.73 -28.50
C ALA A 4 -33.00 29.42 -27.27
N ALA A 5 -33.53 28.64 -26.33
CA ALA A 5 -32.76 28.10 -25.23
C ALA A 5 -32.01 26.84 -25.70
N GLN A 6 -30.69 26.93 -25.79
CA GLN A 6 -29.80 25.80 -26.04
C GLN A 6 -29.71 24.93 -24.79
N GLN A 7 -30.15 23.68 -24.89
CA GLN A 7 -29.86 22.62 -23.93
C GLN A 7 -28.37 22.23 -24.07
N GLN A 8 -27.59 22.45 -23.01
CA GLN A 8 -26.21 21.96 -22.92
C GLN A 8 -26.22 20.47 -22.59
N ALA A 9 -25.64 19.68 -23.50
CA ALA A 9 -25.39 18.26 -23.34
C ALA A 9 -24.36 18.04 -22.22
N GLN A 10 -24.73 17.23 -21.24
CA GLN A 10 -23.88 16.81 -20.14
C GLN A 10 -22.96 15.68 -20.61
N GLU A 11 -21.69 15.99 -20.90
CA GLU A 11 -20.67 15.02 -21.27
C GLU A 11 -20.56 13.91 -20.19
N ALA A 12 -20.95 12.70 -20.56
CA ALA A 12 -20.83 11.52 -19.71
C ALA A 12 -19.34 11.19 -19.53
N LYS A 13 -18.77 11.55 -18.38
CA LYS A 13 -17.41 11.12 -17.99
C LYS A 13 -17.35 9.58 -18.08
N PRO A 14 -16.32 9.00 -18.73
CA PRO A 14 -16.21 7.55 -18.86
C PRO A 14 -16.24 6.89 -17.48
N ALA A 15 -17.09 5.87 -17.32
CA ALA A 15 -17.24 5.14 -16.08
C ALA A 15 -15.89 4.55 -15.66
N LYS A 16 -15.37 4.99 -14.51
CA LYS A 16 -14.09 4.49 -13.97
C LYS A 16 -14.25 3.01 -13.63
N ARG A 17 -13.30 2.18 -14.10
CA ARG A 17 -13.25 0.74 -13.78
C ARG A 17 -13.30 0.55 -12.27
N LYS A 18 -14.12 -0.39 -11.80
CA LYS A 18 -14.20 -0.72 -10.38
C LYS A 18 -12.81 -1.16 -9.88
N PRO A 19 -12.36 -0.71 -8.70
CA PRO A 19 -11.12 -1.16 -8.12
C PRO A 19 -11.22 -2.67 -7.85
N VAL A 20 -10.19 -3.41 -8.26
CA VAL A 20 -10.07 -4.84 -7.96
C VAL A 20 -9.23 -4.96 -6.70
N PHE A 21 -9.79 -5.63 -5.70
CA PHE A 21 -9.07 -5.90 -4.46
C PHE A 21 -8.32 -7.21 -4.60
N THR A 22 -7.00 -7.14 -4.42
CA THR A 22 -6.09 -8.28 -4.43
C THR A 22 -5.85 -8.74 -3.00
N LYS A 23 -5.64 -10.04 -2.81
CA LYS A 23 -5.27 -10.64 -1.51
C LYS A 23 -3.76 -10.65 -1.31
N VAL A 24 -3.31 -10.68 -0.05
CA VAL A 24 -1.87 -10.63 0.26
C VAL A 24 -1.14 -11.84 -0.31
N ASP A 25 -1.72 -13.04 -0.27
CA ASP A 25 -1.13 -14.28 -0.82
C ASP A 25 -0.88 -14.24 -2.34
N GLN A 26 -1.57 -13.35 -3.07
CA GLN A 26 -1.43 -13.23 -4.53
C GLN A 26 -0.31 -12.25 -4.96
N LEU A 27 0.37 -11.63 -3.99
CA LEU A 27 1.45 -10.71 -4.26
C LEU A 27 2.67 -11.46 -4.82
N ARG A 28 3.27 -10.90 -5.87
CA ARG A 28 4.48 -11.45 -6.50
C ARG A 28 5.61 -10.43 -6.56
N PRO A 29 6.87 -10.87 -6.54
CA PRO A 29 8.02 -9.98 -6.73
C PRO A 29 7.88 -9.11 -7.99
N GLY A 30 8.24 -7.83 -7.90
CA GLY A 30 8.22 -6.90 -9.04
C GLY A 30 6.84 -6.42 -9.50
N THR A 31 5.75 -6.86 -8.87
CA THR A 31 4.40 -6.42 -9.22
C THR A 31 4.03 -5.08 -8.56
N SER A 32 3.15 -4.31 -9.21
CA SER A 32 2.71 -2.98 -8.74
C SER A 32 1.25 -2.71 -9.09
N GLY A 33 0.66 -1.67 -8.49
CA GLY A 33 -0.72 -1.26 -8.75
C GLY A 33 -1.76 -2.01 -7.92
N HIS A 34 -1.35 -2.65 -6.83
CA HIS A 34 -2.24 -3.47 -6.02
C HIS A 34 -3.14 -2.61 -5.14
N THR A 35 -4.39 -3.06 -4.98
CA THR A 35 -5.31 -2.49 -4.01
C THR A 35 -5.70 -3.55 -3.00
N LEU A 36 -5.36 -3.35 -1.73
CA LEU A 36 -5.50 -4.36 -0.68
C LEU A 36 -6.27 -3.76 0.51
N VAL A 37 -6.99 -4.61 1.24
CA VAL A 37 -7.47 -4.30 2.58
C VAL A 37 -6.65 -5.15 3.56
N VAL A 38 -5.94 -4.50 4.47
CA VAL A 38 -5.05 -5.19 5.41
C VAL A 38 -5.26 -4.66 6.82
N LYS A 39 -5.01 -5.52 7.79
CA LYS A 39 -4.99 -5.16 9.20
C LYS A 39 -3.56 -5.10 9.69
N VAL A 40 -3.26 -4.08 10.48
CA VAL A 40 -1.95 -3.87 11.09
C VAL A 40 -1.84 -4.74 12.33
N VAL A 41 -0.85 -5.62 12.37
CA VAL A 41 -0.53 -6.45 13.54
C VAL A 41 0.46 -5.72 14.43
N ASN A 42 1.54 -5.21 13.85
CA ASN A 42 2.60 -4.54 14.59
C ASN A 42 3.14 -3.34 13.78
N SER A 43 3.69 -2.34 14.47
CA SER A 43 4.26 -1.13 13.88
C SER A 43 5.54 -0.76 14.64
N THR A 44 6.68 -0.86 13.95
CA THR A 44 8.01 -0.56 14.50
C THR A 44 8.60 0.62 13.75
N THR A 45 8.85 1.73 14.43
CA THR A 45 9.51 2.89 13.82
C THR A 45 11.01 2.61 13.69
N VAL A 46 11.51 2.50 12.46
CA VAL A 46 12.91 2.13 12.17
C VAL A 46 13.82 3.33 11.95
N LEU A 47 13.28 4.44 11.45
CA LEU A 47 14.06 5.65 11.21
C LEU A 47 13.22 6.89 11.49
N GLN A 48 13.69 7.69 12.44
CA GLN A 48 13.15 9.00 12.72
C GLN A 48 14.31 10.00 12.64
N LYS A 49 14.58 10.51 11.43
CA LYS A 49 15.61 11.53 11.24
C LYS A 49 14.96 12.91 11.26
N GLY A 50 15.02 13.56 12.42
CA GLY A 50 14.62 14.95 12.64
C GLY A 50 15.68 15.63 13.50
N GLY A 51 16.71 16.18 12.87
CA GLY A 51 17.70 17.01 13.55
C GLY A 51 17.27 18.47 13.56
N ALA A 52 17.45 19.14 14.70
CA ALA A 52 17.10 20.53 15.01
C ALA A 52 17.79 21.62 14.15
N ALA A 53 18.22 21.33 12.92
CA ALA A 53 19.13 22.19 12.16
C ALA A 53 18.49 22.98 11.00
N SER A 54 17.29 22.64 10.52
CA SER A 54 16.61 23.48 9.51
C SER A 54 15.15 23.07 9.31
N ALA A 55 14.25 24.05 9.33
CA ALA A 55 12.82 23.89 9.02
C ALA A 55 12.53 23.38 7.58
N HIS A 56 13.56 23.32 6.71
CA HIS A 56 13.46 22.83 5.33
C HIS A 56 13.94 21.39 5.14
N LEU A 57 14.51 20.73 6.16
CA LEU A 57 14.99 19.36 6.03
C LEU A 57 13.84 18.39 6.27
N ARG A 58 13.26 17.88 5.17
CA ARG A 58 12.12 16.96 5.18
C ARG A 58 12.26 15.90 6.26
N HIS A 59 11.45 16.01 7.32
CA HIS A 59 11.34 14.99 8.37
C HIS A 59 11.01 13.65 7.71
N THR A 60 12.03 12.79 7.60
CA THR A 60 11.86 11.47 7.01
C THR A 60 11.61 10.52 8.16
N ARG A 61 10.35 10.10 8.30
CA ARG A 61 9.95 9.07 9.26
C ARG A 61 9.66 7.80 8.48
N ILE A 62 10.26 6.68 8.88
CA ILE A 62 10.03 5.38 8.27
C ILE A 62 9.68 4.40 9.39
N ALA A 63 8.59 3.67 9.21
CA ALA A 63 8.22 2.56 10.08
C ALA A 63 8.04 1.29 9.25
N GLU A 64 8.45 0.17 9.82
CA GLU A 64 8.16 -1.17 9.32
C GLU A 64 6.96 -1.69 10.08
N CYS A 65 5.87 -1.92 9.36
CA CYS A 65 4.61 -2.39 9.93
C CYS A 65 4.36 -3.81 9.43
N LEU A 66 4.05 -4.74 10.32
CA LEU A 66 3.54 -6.05 9.91
C LEU A 66 2.05 -5.91 9.60
N VAL A 67 1.68 -6.12 8.34
CA VAL A 67 0.28 -6.02 7.89
C VAL A 67 -0.14 -7.31 7.21
N GLY A 68 -1.42 -7.64 7.24
CA GLY A 68 -1.90 -8.82 6.54
C GLY A 68 -3.41 -8.91 6.45
N ASP A 69 -3.87 -9.92 5.76
CA ASP A 69 -5.26 -10.32 5.66
C ASP A 69 -5.43 -11.78 6.15
N GLU A 70 -6.59 -12.37 5.92
CA GLU A 70 -6.84 -13.77 6.27
C GLU A 70 -5.98 -14.79 5.49
N THR A 71 -5.31 -14.35 4.42
CA THR A 71 -4.53 -15.21 3.52
C THR A 71 -3.05 -15.24 3.87
N ALA A 72 -2.48 -14.07 4.16
CA ALA A 72 -1.05 -13.92 4.45
C ALA A 72 -0.74 -12.58 5.14
N CYS A 73 0.49 -12.46 5.65
CA CYS A 73 1.04 -11.22 6.13
C CYS A 73 2.32 -10.83 5.37
N ILE A 74 2.64 -9.53 5.36
CA ILE A 74 3.80 -8.95 4.71
C ILE A 74 4.25 -7.70 5.49
N VAL A 75 5.55 -7.41 5.46
CA VAL A 75 6.08 -6.17 6.02
C VAL A 75 5.79 -5.01 5.07
N PHE A 76 5.07 -4.03 5.58
CA PHE A 76 4.78 -2.75 4.94
C PHE A 76 5.75 -1.67 5.40
N THR A 77 6.32 -0.93 4.45
CA THR A 77 7.20 0.21 4.73
C THR A 77 6.39 1.50 4.69
N ALA A 78 6.02 2.01 5.86
CA ALA A 78 5.31 3.27 6.04
C ALA A 78 6.27 4.45 6.00
N ARG A 79 5.86 5.54 5.34
CA ARG A 79 6.65 6.77 5.25
C ARG A 79 5.87 7.99 5.74
N ASN A 80 6.54 8.86 6.48
CA ASN A 80 6.05 10.16 6.95
C ASN A 80 4.70 10.03 7.67
N GLU A 81 3.66 10.70 7.16
CA GLU A 81 2.29 10.71 7.71
C GLU A 81 1.63 9.31 7.72
N GLN A 82 2.08 8.38 6.87
CA GLN A 82 1.55 7.01 6.88
C GLN A 82 1.84 6.30 8.19
N VAL A 83 2.94 6.67 8.87
CA VAL A 83 3.33 6.06 10.15
C VAL A 83 2.26 6.32 11.22
N ASP A 84 1.66 7.51 11.20
CA ASP A 84 0.63 7.90 12.17
C ASP A 84 -0.72 7.19 11.91
N LEU A 85 -0.98 6.80 10.66
CA LEU A 85 -2.19 6.05 10.26
C LEU A 85 -2.09 4.56 10.59
N LEU A 86 -0.88 4.00 10.58
CA LEU A 86 -0.62 2.57 10.73
C LEU A 86 -0.41 2.18 12.20
N THR A 87 -1.49 2.34 12.97
CA THR A 87 -1.53 1.90 14.37
C THR A 87 -1.84 0.40 14.46
N PRO A 88 -1.22 -0.34 15.39
CA PRO A 88 -1.55 -1.75 15.61
C PRO A 88 -3.05 -1.95 15.89
N GLY A 89 -3.66 -2.94 15.23
CA GLY A 89 -5.08 -3.23 15.31
C GLY A 89 -5.96 -2.48 14.30
N ALA A 90 -5.46 -1.43 13.64
CA ALA A 90 -6.21 -0.71 12.63
C ALA A 90 -6.35 -1.50 11.32
N THR A 91 -7.49 -1.33 10.65
CA THR A 91 -7.70 -1.81 9.28
C THR A 91 -7.48 -0.66 8.30
N VAL A 92 -6.66 -0.91 7.29
CA VAL A 92 -6.29 0.09 6.29
C VAL A 92 -6.47 -0.47 4.88
N ILE A 93 -6.85 0.41 3.96
CA ILE A 93 -6.91 0.16 2.54
C ILE A 93 -5.67 0.78 1.91
N LEU A 94 -4.88 -0.05 1.26
CA LEU A 94 -3.70 0.36 0.51
C LEU A 94 -4.08 0.41 -0.96
N ARG A 95 -4.06 1.60 -1.56
CA ARG A 95 -4.36 1.81 -2.99
C ARG A 95 -3.09 2.07 -3.78
N ASN A 96 -2.98 1.42 -4.94
CA ASN A 96 -1.82 1.52 -5.83
C ASN A 96 -0.50 1.22 -5.10
N ALA A 97 -0.51 0.14 -4.31
CA ALA A 97 0.65 -0.38 -3.63
C ALA A 97 1.56 -1.17 -4.60
N LYS A 98 2.84 -1.23 -4.27
CA LYS A 98 3.86 -1.96 -5.03
C LYS A 98 4.63 -2.89 -4.12
N ILE A 99 5.17 -3.94 -4.71
CA ILE A 99 6.15 -4.80 -4.07
C ILE A 99 7.54 -4.21 -4.32
N ASP A 100 8.22 -3.88 -3.24
CA ASP A 100 9.61 -3.47 -3.21
C ASP A 100 10.45 -4.66 -2.76
N MET A 101 11.51 -4.98 -3.52
CA MET A 101 12.41 -6.08 -3.17
C MET A 101 13.51 -5.53 -2.27
N PHE A 102 13.62 -6.06 -1.06
CA PHE A 102 14.66 -5.67 -0.10
C PHE A 102 15.42 -6.89 0.38
N LYS A 103 16.70 -7.00 0.00
CA LYS A 103 17.60 -8.10 0.37
C LYS A 103 17.01 -9.50 0.07
N GLY A 104 16.38 -9.67 -1.10
CA GLY A 104 15.75 -10.93 -1.50
C GLY A 104 14.34 -11.14 -0.92
N CYS A 105 13.91 -10.35 0.06
CA CYS A 105 12.57 -10.44 0.63
C CYS A 105 11.60 -9.44 -0.02
N MET A 106 10.33 -9.80 -0.11
CA MET A 106 9.28 -8.88 -0.53
C MET A 106 8.90 -7.92 0.60
N ARG A 107 8.75 -6.65 0.27
CA ARG A 107 8.17 -5.62 1.13
C ARG A 107 7.06 -4.90 0.40
N LEU A 108 6.00 -4.54 1.12
CA LEU A 108 4.92 -3.75 0.56
C LEU A 108 5.20 -2.27 0.78
N ALA A 109 5.00 -1.44 -0.25
CA ALA A 109 5.11 0.00 -0.15
C ALA A 109 4.01 0.68 -0.97
N VAL A 110 3.66 1.91 -0.62
CA VAL A 110 2.73 2.73 -1.41
C VAL A 110 3.52 3.59 -2.38
N ASP A 111 3.10 3.61 -3.65
CA ASP A 111 3.75 4.41 -4.68
C ASP A 111 3.39 5.91 -4.59
N LYS A 112 4.05 6.79 -5.35
CA LYS A 112 3.83 8.25 -5.33
C LYS A 112 2.36 8.66 -5.58
N TRP A 113 1.64 7.86 -6.37
CA TRP A 113 0.23 8.08 -6.69
C TRP A 113 -0.73 7.27 -5.81
N GLY A 114 -0.18 6.40 -4.96
CA GLY A 114 -0.96 5.56 -4.07
C GLY A 114 -1.38 6.30 -2.79
N ARG A 115 -2.34 5.70 -2.09
CA ARG A 115 -2.92 6.26 -0.87
C ARG A 115 -3.14 5.17 0.16
N VAL A 116 -3.02 5.57 1.42
CA VAL A 116 -3.39 4.76 2.59
C VAL A 116 -4.66 5.39 3.16
N GLU A 117 -5.73 4.60 3.24
CA GLU A 117 -7.01 5.04 3.80
C GLU A 117 -7.31 4.16 5.02
N VAL A 118 -7.58 4.76 6.18
CA VAL A 118 -8.08 4.02 7.33
C VAL A 118 -9.55 3.73 7.09
N THR A 119 -9.98 2.49 7.35
CA THR A 119 -11.36 2.06 7.16
C THR A 119 -11.91 1.45 8.44
N GLU A 120 -13.18 1.04 8.40
CA GLU A 120 -13.82 0.37 9.52
C GLU A 120 -13.09 -0.94 9.85
N PRO A 121 -13.10 -1.36 11.13
CA PRO A 121 -12.45 -2.59 11.53
C PRO A 121 -13.02 -3.76 10.73
N ALA A 122 -12.17 -4.46 9.98
CA ALA A 122 -12.61 -5.64 9.26
C ALA A 122 -12.63 -6.86 10.19
N ASP A 123 -13.66 -7.69 10.06
CA ASP A 123 -13.91 -8.89 10.88
C ASP A 123 -13.01 -10.10 10.56
N PHE A 124 -11.90 -9.91 9.84
CA PHE A 124 -10.97 -10.99 9.54
C PHE A 124 -9.79 -11.05 10.52
N VAL A 125 -9.33 -12.27 10.78
CA VAL A 125 -8.12 -12.55 11.57
C VAL A 125 -6.95 -12.66 10.62
N VAL A 126 -5.87 -11.92 10.89
CA VAL A 126 -4.66 -11.95 10.06
C VAL A 126 -3.98 -13.31 10.20
N LYS A 127 -3.61 -13.92 9.07
CA LYS A 127 -2.87 -15.18 9.07
C LYS A 127 -1.37 -14.93 9.20
N GLU A 128 -0.92 -14.72 10.44
CA GLU A 128 0.49 -14.44 10.75
C GLU A 128 1.44 -15.60 10.41
N GLY A 129 0.94 -16.84 10.33
CA GLY A 129 1.74 -18.01 9.99
C GLY A 129 2.21 -18.07 8.53
N ASN A 130 1.62 -17.27 7.63
CA ASN A 130 2.03 -17.20 6.22
C ASN A 130 2.62 -15.82 5.93
N ASN A 131 3.90 -15.64 6.28
CA ASN A 131 4.58 -14.36 6.14
C ASN A 131 5.43 -14.32 4.85
N LEU A 132 4.96 -13.55 3.86
CA LEU A 132 5.62 -13.41 2.56
C LEU A 132 6.93 -12.63 2.63
N SER A 133 7.14 -11.83 3.68
CA SER A 133 8.39 -11.07 3.86
C SER A 133 9.53 -11.94 4.39
N LEU A 134 9.25 -13.12 4.92
CA LEU A 134 10.27 -14.09 5.33
C LEU A 134 10.73 -14.99 4.17
N ILE A 135 10.02 -14.94 3.04
CA ILE A 135 10.36 -15.72 1.86
C ILE A 135 11.43 -14.97 1.09
N GLU A 136 12.56 -15.63 0.89
CA GLU A 136 13.65 -15.14 0.06
C GLU A 136 13.43 -15.57 -1.39
N TYR A 137 13.49 -14.60 -2.30
CA TYR A 137 13.41 -14.79 -3.73
C TYR A 137 14.76 -14.52 -4.36
N GLU A 138 15.19 -15.45 -5.21
CA GLU A 138 16.36 -15.28 -6.06
C GLU A 138 15.93 -14.92 -7.48
N LEU A 139 16.63 -13.98 -8.09
CA LEU A 139 16.43 -13.65 -9.50
C LEU A 139 17.07 -14.76 -10.35
N VAL A 140 16.25 -15.63 -10.91
CA VAL A 140 16.69 -16.63 -11.87
C VAL A 140 16.66 -16.01 -13.27
N ASN A 141 17.83 -15.71 -13.82
CA ASN A 141 17.96 -15.36 -15.24
C ASN A 141 17.93 -16.67 -16.04
N VAL A 142 16.79 -16.99 -16.63
CA VAL A 142 16.71 -18.11 -17.58
C VAL A 142 17.42 -17.65 -18.85
N SER A 143 18.66 -18.10 -19.05
CA SER A 143 19.31 -18.01 -20.36
C SER A 143 18.53 -18.91 -21.31
N GLU A 144 17.87 -18.33 -22.30
CA GLU A 144 17.30 -19.08 -23.42
C GLU A 144 18.45 -19.80 -24.13
N GLU A 145 18.43 -21.13 -24.09
CA GLU A 145 19.33 -22.00 -24.86
C GLU A 145 18.79 -22.21 -26.28
#